data_AF-A0A3N5WUQ8-F1
#
_entry.id   AF-A0A3N5WUQ8-F1
#
_cell.length_a   1.000
_cell.length_b   1.000
_cell.length_c   1.000
_cell.angle_alpha   90.00
_cell.angle_beta   90.00
_cell.angle_gamma   90.00
#
_symmetry.space_group_name_H-M   'P 1'
#
loop_
_entity.id
_entity.type
_entity.pdbx_description
1 polymer ?
#
loop_
_entity_poly.entity_id
_entity_poly.type
_entity_poly.pdbx_seq_one_letter_code
_entity_poly.pdbx_strand_id
1 'polypeptide(L)'
;MSIRRYDLMILLVMIVVLSACAPNTPAEIPQTGGVNQLVESLKGAGAQVNLGETQEDSFFSVPGRQIQVNGQNVTVFEFADEAAQKAAAATISGGGFIIGTTAVDWIDTPHFWAKDRLIALYVGKDQALIDLISKQMGEVVNAQAPSGGMNPTEQAAYGTAAIYALAQKLGTTVDQVSFVSAEAVEWTDSCLGLGGPAESCLQALTPGYRVTLNVQGTDYEVRTDETGSVVRIKE
;
A
#
# COMPACT_ATOMS: atom_id res chain seq x y z
N MET A 1 -88.55 -10.95 10.26
CA MET A 1 -89.31 -9.69 10.14
C MET A 1 -89.47 -9.06 11.50
N SER A 2 -88.59 -8.12 11.87
CA SER A 2 -88.88 -6.91 12.65
C SER A 2 -87.55 -6.22 13.01
N ILE A 3 -87.44 -4.95 12.64
CA ILE A 3 -86.31 -4.04 12.83
C ILE A 3 -86.65 -3.11 14.00
N ARG A 4 -85.73 -2.94 14.97
CA ARG A 4 -85.60 -1.73 15.83
C ARG A 4 -84.11 -1.63 16.20
N ARG A 5 -83.30 -0.74 15.60
CA ARG A 5 -83.15 0.71 15.83
C ARG A 5 -83.00 1.07 17.32
N TYR A 6 -81.76 1.06 17.80
CA TYR A 6 -81.30 1.89 18.92
C TYR A 6 -79.97 2.56 18.53
N ASP A 7 -80.05 3.87 18.44
CA ASP A 7 -79.01 4.83 18.15
C ASP A 7 -78.01 5.00 19.32
N LEU A 8 -76.73 5.22 18.96
CA LEU A 8 -75.86 6.28 19.50
C LEU A 8 -75.45 6.26 21.00
N MET A 9 -74.21 5.83 21.31
CA MET A 9 -73.23 6.67 22.05
C MET A 9 -71.84 6.02 22.16
N ILE A 10 -70.93 6.59 21.37
CA ILE A 10 -69.49 6.82 21.56
C ILE A 10 -68.99 6.65 23.02
N LEU A 11 -68.03 5.73 23.25
CA LEU A 11 -66.75 6.05 23.92
C LEU A 11 -65.74 4.90 23.72
N LEU A 12 -64.88 5.06 22.72
CA LEU A 12 -63.77 4.16 22.41
C LEU A 12 -62.52 4.73 23.08
N VAL A 13 -62.21 4.31 24.31
CA VAL A 13 -60.98 4.70 25.00
C VAL A 13 -59.91 3.65 24.67
N MET A 14 -59.23 3.84 23.54
CA MET A 14 -57.96 3.17 23.26
C MET A 14 -56.86 3.84 24.10
N ILE A 15 -56.41 3.16 25.16
CA ILE A 15 -55.19 3.53 25.88
C ILE A 15 -54.01 3.08 25.02
N VAL A 16 -53.43 4.03 24.27
CA VAL A 16 -52.15 3.85 23.59
C VAL A 16 -51.04 3.99 24.63
N VAL A 17 -50.45 2.88 25.07
CA VAL A 17 -49.22 2.89 25.86
C VAL A 17 -48.06 3.14 24.91
N LEU A 18 -47.59 4.39 24.83
CA LEU A 18 -46.34 4.76 24.16
C LEU A 18 -45.17 4.22 24.97
N SER A 19 -44.86 2.94 24.79
CA SER A 19 -43.59 2.38 25.24
C SER A 19 -42.50 2.90 24.30
N ALA A 20 -41.83 3.98 24.71
CA ALA A 20 -40.66 4.51 24.02
C ALA A 20 -39.49 3.52 24.17
N CYS A 21 -39.46 2.49 23.35
CA CYS A 21 -38.23 1.77 23.05
C CYS A 21 -37.42 2.69 22.14
N ALA A 22 -36.51 3.49 22.71
CA ALA A 22 -35.44 4.09 21.92
C ALA A 22 -34.68 2.93 21.26
N PRO A 23 -34.61 2.84 19.92
CA PRO A 23 -33.71 1.89 19.30
C PRO A 23 -32.29 2.32 19.67
N ASN A 24 -31.54 1.40 20.28
CA ASN A 24 -30.09 1.53 20.38
C ASN A 24 -29.54 1.36 18.96
N THR A 25 -29.63 2.41 18.15
CA THR A 25 -29.01 2.44 16.82
C THR A 25 -27.50 2.49 17.05
N PRO A 26 -26.72 1.47 16.63
CA PRO A 26 -25.27 1.59 16.58
C PRO A 26 -24.94 2.83 15.75
N ALA A 27 -23.95 3.62 16.18
CA ALA A 27 -23.59 4.87 15.51
C ALA A 27 -23.46 4.65 13.99
N GLU A 28 -24.34 5.30 13.23
CA GLU A 28 -24.34 5.27 11.78
C GLU A 28 -23.06 5.97 11.30
N ILE A 29 -22.16 5.24 10.65
CA ILE A 29 -20.99 5.86 10.00
C ILE A 29 -21.54 6.86 8.98
N PRO A 30 -21.09 8.13 8.97
CA PRO A 30 -21.59 9.13 8.03
C PRO A 30 -21.48 8.61 6.59
N GLN A 31 -22.66 8.44 5.95
CA GLN A 31 -22.83 7.96 4.57
C GLN A 31 -22.31 8.96 3.52
N THR A 32 -21.83 10.13 3.95
CA THR A 32 -21.10 11.10 3.13
C THR A 32 -19.60 10.81 3.24
N GLY A 33 -19.01 10.39 2.12
CA GLY A 33 -17.59 10.04 2.03
C GLY A 33 -17.33 8.53 1.97
N GLY A 34 -16.06 8.16 2.03
CA GLY A 34 -15.65 6.76 2.09
C GLY A 34 -15.73 6.02 0.76
N VAL A 35 -15.91 4.69 0.81
CA VAL A 35 -15.83 3.82 -0.38
C VAL A 35 -16.83 4.23 -1.46
N ASN A 36 -18.05 4.64 -1.08
CA ASN A 36 -19.09 5.01 -2.04
C ASN A 36 -18.68 6.25 -2.87
N GLN A 37 -18.09 7.26 -2.24
CA GLN A 37 -17.61 8.45 -2.95
C GLN A 37 -16.45 8.11 -3.91
N LEU A 38 -15.53 7.22 -3.49
CA LEU A 38 -14.46 6.74 -4.37
C LEU A 38 -15.04 6.02 -5.59
N VAL A 39 -16.03 5.16 -5.40
CA VAL A 39 -16.69 4.44 -6.50
C VAL A 39 -17.37 5.39 -7.47
N GLU A 40 -18.08 6.41 -6.98
CA GLU A 40 -18.70 7.44 -7.82
C GLU A 40 -17.66 8.24 -8.61
N SER A 41 -16.56 8.62 -7.95
CA SER A 41 -15.42 9.31 -8.58
C SER A 41 -14.77 8.48 -9.69
N LEU A 42 -14.53 7.18 -9.46
CA LEU A 42 -13.99 6.26 -10.45
C LEU A 42 -14.95 6.07 -11.64
N LYS A 43 -16.26 5.92 -11.38
CA LYS A 43 -17.28 5.87 -12.44
C LYS A 43 -17.35 7.16 -13.24
N GLY A 44 -17.29 8.31 -12.57
CA GLY A 44 -17.24 9.63 -13.21
C GLY A 44 -16.00 9.83 -14.09
N ALA A 45 -14.90 9.13 -13.77
CA ALA A 45 -13.70 9.07 -14.60
C ALA A 45 -13.78 8.06 -15.75
N GLY A 46 -14.93 7.41 -15.96
CA GLY A 46 -15.19 6.49 -17.07
C GLY A 46 -14.89 5.02 -16.77
N ALA A 47 -14.57 4.67 -15.53
CA ALA A 47 -14.31 3.28 -15.16
C ALA A 47 -15.60 2.49 -14.91
N GLN A 48 -15.59 1.21 -15.26
CA GLN A 48 -16.62 0.27 -14.83
C GLN A 48 -16.28 -0.21 -13.43
N VAL A 49 -17.16 0.06 -12.46
CA VAL A 49 -16.92 -0.30 -11.06
C VAL A 49 -18.04 -1.17 -10.50
N ASN A 50 -17.69 -2.37 -10.06
CA ASN A 50 -18.56 -3.31 -9.36
C ASN A 50 -18.13 -3.45 -7.91
N LEU A 51 -19.08 -3.48 -6.98
CA LEU A 51 -18.80 -3.77 -5.57
C LEU A 51 -18.70 -5.28 -5.38
N GLY A 52 -17.66 -5.72 -4.69
CA GLY A 52 -17.43 -7.12 -4.31
C GLY A 52 -17.71 -7.38 -2.84
N GLU A 53 -17.19 -8.52 -2.38
CA GLU A 53 -17.33 -8.98 -1.00
C GLU A 53 -16.45 -8.19 -0.03
N THR A 54 -16.87 -8.17 1.23
CA THR A 54 -16.05 -7.66 2.33
C THR A 54 -15.28 -8.82 2.94
N GLN A 55 -13.96 -8.67 3.05
CA GLN A 55 -13.08 -9.61 3.71
C GLN A 55 -12.87 -9.15 5.17
N GLU A 56 -13.35 -9.97 6.10
CA GLU A 56 -13.20 -9.72 7.54
C GLU A 56 -11.78 -10.00 8.04
N ASP A 57 -11.11 -10.99 7.44
CA ASP A 57 -9.71 -11.32 7.72
C ASP A 57 -8.78 -10.32 7.01
N SER A 58 -8.51 -9.22 7.69
CA SER A 58 -7.73 -8.08 7.21
C SER A 58 -6.41 -7.92 7.99
N PHE A 59 -5.38 -7.41 7.32
CA PHE A 59 -4.13 -7.01 7.96
C PHE A 59 -4.24 -5.67 8.71
N PHE A 60 -5.29 -4.89 8.46
CA PHE A 60 -5.65 -3.73 9.25
C PHE A 60 -6.73 -4.07 10.27
N SER A 61 -6.94 -3.19 11.25
CA SER A 61 -8.01 -3.32 12.25
C SER A 61 -9.43 -3.13 11.70
N VAL A 62 -9.58 -2.98 10.39
CA VAL A 62 -10.85 -2.80 9.67
C VAL A 62 -10.93 -3.81 8.53
N PRO A 63 -12.13 -4.28 8.18
CA PRO A 63 -12.29 -5.21 7.06
C PRO A 63 -11.92 -4.54 5.72
N GLY A 64 -11.50 -5.36 4.76
CA GLY A 64 -11.19 -4.92 3.41
C GLY A 64 -12.36 -5.14 2.47
N ARG A 65 -12.91 -4.07 1.88
CA ARG A 65 -13.98 -4.18 0.90
C ARG A 65 -13.43 -4.32 -0.51
N GLN A 66 -13.75 -5.40 -1.20
CA GLN A 66 -13.37 -5.53 -2.61
C GLN A 66 -14.23 -4.66 -3.51
N ILE A 67 -13.60 -4.01 -4.47
CA ILE A 67 -14.22 -3.41 -5.64
C ILE A 67 -13.50 -3.93 -6.89
N GLN A 68 -14.25 -4.14 -7.96
CA GLN A 68 -13.68 -4.41 -9.28
C GLN A 68 -13.71 -3.15 -10.12
N VAL A 69 -12.54 -2.70 -10.58
CA VAL A 69 -12.39 -1.57 -11.49
C VAL A 69 -11.91 -2.10 -12.83
N ASN A 70 -12.73 -1.99 -13.87
CA ASN A 70 -12.46 -2.55 -15.20
C ASN A 70 -12.07 -4.04 -15.17
N GLY A 71 -12.64 -4.81 -14.23
CA GLY A 71 -12.36 -6.23 -14.04
C GLY A 71 -11.13 -6.56 -13.18
N GLN A 72 -10.38 -5.56 -12.71
CA GLN A 72 -9.27 -5.73 -11.77
C GLN A 72 -9.75 -5.55 -10.33
N ASN A 73 -9.28 -6.39 -9.40
CA ASN A 73 -9.66 -6.32 -7.99
C ASN A 73 -8.84 -5.26 -7.25
N VAL A 74 -9.52 -4.39 -6.51
CA VAL A 74 -8.93 -3.41 -5.60
C VAL A 74 -9.61 -3.60 -4.24
N THR A 75 -8.81 -3.70 -3.18
CA THR A 75 -9.34 -3.78 -1.81
C THR A 75 -9.30 -2.39 -1.19
N VAL A 76 -10.41 -1.93 -0.63
CA VAL A 76 -10.53 -0.63 0.02
C VAL A 76 -10.84 -0.81 1.50
N PHE A 77 -10.00 -0.24 2.35
CA PHE A 77 -10.10 -0.22 3.80
C PHE A 77 -10.62 1.14 4.24
N GLU A 78 -11.74 1.16 4.94
CA GLU A 78 -12.36 2.39 5.44
C GLU A 78 -12.21 2.46 6.95
N PHE A 79 -11.49 3.48 7.42
CA PHE A 79 -11.23 3.74 8.82
C PHE A 79 -12.28 4.69 9.41
N ALA A 80 -12.34 4.78 10.74
CA ALA A 80 -13.26 5.69 11.42
C ALA A 80 -13.04 7.15 11.02
N ASP A 81 -11.77 7.54 10.83
CA ASP A 81 -11.34 8.87 10.43
C ASP A 81 -9.95 8.84 9.76
N GLU A 82 -9.49 10.01 9.32
CA GLU A 82 -8.18 10.19 8.69
C GLU A 82 -7.02 9.93 9.66
N ALA A 83 -7.20 10.15 10.97
CA ALA A 83 -6.12 9.92 11.94
C ALA A 83 -5.86 8.41 12.10
N ALA A 84 -6.91 7.60 12.20
CA ALA A 84 -6.84 6.15 12.22
C ALA A 84 -6.25 5.59 10.91
N GLN A 85 -6.67 6.15 9.77
CA GLN A 85 -6.10 5.85 8.46
C GLN A 85 -4.59 6.10 8.43
N LYS A 86 -4.13 7.28 8.86
CA LYS A 86 -2.70 7.63 8.89
C LYS A 86 -1.90 6.72 9.81
N ALA A 87 -2.44 6.37 10.97
CA ALA A 87 -1.81 5.44 11.89
C ALA A 87 -1.64 4.05 11.24
N ALA A 88 -2.64 3.57 10.51
CA ALA A 88 -2.55 2.31 9.77
C ALA A 88 -1.57 2.39 8.59
N ALA A 89 -1.62 3.44 7.78
CA ALA A 89 -0.70 3.62 6.66
C ALA A 89 0.77 3.71 7.11
N ALA A 90 1.05 4.29 8.28
CA ALA A 90 2.40 4.32 8.86
C ALA A 90 2.97 2.93 9.20
N THR A 91 2.13 1.90 9.27
CA THR A 91 2.58 0.51 9.46
C THR A 91 3.01 -0.16 8.15
N ILE A 92 2.68 0.44 7.00
CA ILE A 92 3.08 -0.05 5.68
C ILE A 92 4.55 0.32 5.48
N SER A 93 5.40 -0.69 5.33
CA SER A 93 6.83 -0.52 5.12
C SER A 93 7.35 -1.60 4.17
N GLY A 94 8.65 -1.56 3.88
CA GLY A 94 9.23 -2.53 2.95
C GLY A 94 8.58 -2.46 1.56
N GLY A 95 8.20 -1.27 1.10
CA GLY A 95 7.44 -1.09 -0.15
C GLY A 95 6.08 -1.76 -0.20
N GLY A 96 5.44 -1.97 0.96
CA GLY A 96 4.13 -2.62 1.06
C GLY A 96 4.19 -4.14 1.24
N PHE A 97 5.39 -4.72 1.33
CA PHE A 97 5.57 -6.13 1.68
C PHE A 97 5.63 -6.37 3.19
N ILE A 98 5.65 -5.31 4.00
CA ILE A 98 5.57 -5.40 5.45
C ILE A 98 4.41 -4.52 5.93
N ILE A 99 3.49 -5.10 6.70
CA ILE A 99 2.38 -4.38 7.34
C ILE A 99 2.45 -4.63 8.84
N GLY A 100 2.79 -3.58 9.58
CA GLY A 100 3.13 -3.68 11.00
C GLY A 100 4.39 -4.52 11.18
N THR A 101 4.24 -5.71 11.73
CA THR A 101 5.32 -6.69 11.91
C THR A 101 5.19 -7.90 10.98
N THR A 102 4.19 -7.90 10.09
CA THR A 102 3.87 -9.04 9.23
C THR A 102 4.47 -8.85 7.85
N ALA A 103 5.28 -9.81 7.41
CA ALA A 103 5.69 -9.90 6.02
C ALA A 103 4.56 -10.54 5.20
N VAL A 104 4.17 -9.90 4.10
CA VAL A 104 3.10 -10.39 3.23
C VAL A 104 3.66 -10.85 1.90
N ASP A 105 3.33 -12.08 1.52
CA ASP A 105 3.74 -12.70 0.26
C ASP A 105 2.66 -12.45 -0.80
N TRP A 106 2.88 -11.43 -1.62
CA TRP A 106 1.95 -11.02 -2.67
C TRP A 106 2.21 -11.79 -3.97
N ILE A 107 1.15 -12.07 -4.72
CA ILE A 107 1.27 -12.69 -6.06
C ILE A 107 1.85 -11.72 -7.11
N ASP A 108 1.79 -10.42 -6.87
CA ASP A 108 2.34 -9.35 -7.71
C ASP A 108 2.65 -8.11 -6.86
N THR A 109 3.00 -6.98 -7.47
CA THR A 109 3.42 -5.75 -6.79
C THR A 109 2.26 -5.08 -6.06
N PRO A 110 2.35 -4.80 -4.74
CA PRO A 110 1.33 -4.04 -4.03
C PRO A 110 1.44 -2.54 -4.31
N HIS A 111 0.31 -1.89 -4.51
CA HIS A 111 0.17 -0.45 -4.63
C HIS A 111 -0.86 0.01 -3.60
N PHE A 112 -0.42 0.82 -2.65
CA PHE A 112 -1.25 1.41 -1.62
C PHE A 112 -1.46 2.89 -1.89
N TRP A 113 -2.69 3.36 -1.77
CA TRP A 113 -3.04 4.77 -1.75
C TRP A 113 -3.72 5.12 -0.44
N ALA A 114 -3.55 6.36 0.01
CA ALA A 114 -4.20 6.87 1.21
C ALA A 114 -4.84 8.23 0.92
N LYS A 115 -6.13 8.35 1.20
CA LYS A 115 -6.84 9.63 1.11
C LYS A 115 -8.01 9.66 2.06
N ASP A 116 -8.17 10.78 2.77
CA ASP A 116 -9.19 10.95 3.79
C ASP A 116 -9.14 9.78 4.78
N ARG A 117 -10.25 9.06 5.00
CA ARG A 117 -10.32 7.87 5.86
C ARG A 117 -10.09 6.54 5.13
N LEU A 118 -9.61 6.56 3.89
CA LEU A 118 -9.44 5.35 3.06
C LEU A 118 -7.98 4.96 2.87
N ILE A 119 -7.73 3.65 2.84
CA ILE A 119 -6.57 3.04 2.17
C ILE A 119 -7.09 2.15 1.04
N ALA A 120 -6.55 2.27 -0.16
CA ALA A 120 -6.80 1.33 -1.26
C ALA A 120 -5.56 0.50 -1.53
N LEU A 121 -5.75 -0.78 -1.84
CA LEU A 121 -4.71 -1.75 -2.24
C LEU A 121 -5.07 -2.34 -3.60
N TYR A 122 -4.17 -2.20 -4.56
CA TYR A 122 -4.16 -2.97 -5.81
C TYR A 122 -2.89 -3.82 -5.85
N VAL A 123 -3.01 -5.10 -6.18
CA VAL A 123 -1.86 -6.00 -6.36
C VAL A 123 -1.77 -6.35 -7.85
N GLY A 124 -0.81 -5.76 -8.56
CA GLY A 124 -0.69 -5.92 -10.01
C GLY A 124 0.17 -4.85 -10.68
N LYS A 125 0.11 -4.79 -12.02
CA LYS A 125 0.97 -3.94 -12.86
C LYS A 125 0.24 -3.17 -13.96
N ASP A 126 -1.08 -3.17 -13.94
CA ASP A 126 -1.89 -2.40 -14.91
C ASP A 126 -1.71 -0.89 -14.65
N GLN A 127 -0.86 -0.25 -15.46
CA GLN A 127 -0.53 1.17 -15.32
C GLN A 127 -1.76 2.07 -15.51
N ALA A 128 -2.70 1.71 -16.38
CA ALA A 128 -3.89 2.53 -16.59
C ALA A 128 -4.78 2.54 -15.34
N LEU A 129 -4.86 1.42 -14.62
CA LEU A 129 -5.54 1.36 -13.34
C LEU A 129 -4.79 2.12 -12.24
N ILE A 130 -3.46 1.97 -12.17
CA ILE A 130 -2.61 2.69 -11.22
C ILE A 130 -2.79 4.20 -11.40
N ASP A 131 -2.67 4.71 -12.63
CA ASP A 131 -2.83 6.13 -12.95
C ASP A 131 -4.24 6.62 -12.63
N LEU A 132 -5.26 5.80 -12.92
CA LEU A 132 -6.65 6.13 -12.64
C LEU A 132 -6.91 6.29 -11.13
N ILE A 133 -6.44 5.34 -10.31
CA ILE A 133 -6.60 5.41 -8.85
C ILE A 133 -5.76 6.56 -8.30
N SER A 134 -4.52 6.73 -8.76
CA SER A 134 -3.65 7.84 -8.33
C SER A 134 -4.29 9.20 -8.59
N LYS A 135 -4.98 9.36 -9.73
CA LYS A 135 -5.73 10.58 -10.04
C LYS A 135 -6.84 10.88 -9.02
N GLN A 136 -7.47 9.86 -8.44
CA GLN A 136 -8.54 10.06 -7.46
C GLN A 136 -8.03 10.14 -6.02
N MET A 137 -7.00 9.35 -5.68
CA MET A 137 -6.53 9.14 -4.31
C MET A 137 -5.19 9.80 -3.99
N GLY A 138 -4.50 10.40 -4.97
CA GLY A 138 -3.15 10.95 -4.79
C GLY A 138 -2.06 9.94 -5.14
N GLU A 139 -0.81 10.22 -4.79
CA GLU A 139 0.30 9.32 -5.10
C GLU A 139 0.27 8.04 -4.27
N VAL A 140 0.92 6.99 -4.79
CA VAL A 140 1.11 5.72 -4.08
C VAL A 140 1.95 5.95 -2.82
N VAL A 141 1.46 5.51 -1.65
CA VAL A 141 2.13 5.74 -0.35
C VAL A 141 3.25 4.76 -0.04
N ASN A 142 3.32 3.64 -0.77
CA ASN A 142 4.40 2.66 -0.71
C ASN A 142 5.25 2.67 -1.99
N ALA A 143 5.32 3.78 -2.72
CA ALA A 143 6.14 3.90 -3.93
C ALA A 143 7.65 3.66 -3.68
N GLN A 144 8.05 3.56 -2.41
CA GLN A 144 9.40 3.17 -2.00
C GLN A 144 9.57 1.66 -2.19
N ALA A 145 10.65 1.21 -2.85
CA ALA A 145 11.09 -0.17 -2.76
C ALA A 145 11.42 -0.53 -1.29
N PRO A 146 11.54 -1.82 -0.92
CA PRO A 146 11.81 -2.20 0.46
C PRO A 146 13.15 -1.65 0.97
N SER A 147 13.16 -0.50 1.67
CA SER A 147 14.22 -0.08 2.60
C SER A 147 13.87 1.24 3.29
N GLY A 148 14.04 1.29 4.61
CA GLY A 148 13.72 2.42 5.46
C GLY A 148 14.51 3.69 5.14
N GLY A 149 13.82 4.83 5.24
CA GLY A 149 14.38 6.13 5.61
C GLY A 149 15.48 6.73 4.74
N MET A 150 15.23 7.03 3.45
CA MET A 150 15.89 8.15 2.73
C MET A 150 15.08 8.60 1.50
N ASN A 151 15.42 9.74 0.91
CA ASN A 151 14.71 10.39 -0.19
C ASN A 151 14.76 9.55 -1.51
N PRO A 152 13.63 9.38 -2.23
CA PRO A 152 13.55 8.63 -3.48
C PRO A 152 14.61 8.95 -4.55
N THR A 153 15.12 10.17 -4.62
CA THR A 153 16.16 10.54 -5.61
C THR A 153 17.56 10.04 -5.25
N GLU A 154 17.86 9.88 -3.96
CA GLU A 154 19.13 9.31 -3.46
C GLU A 154 19.11 7.79 -3.53
N GLN A 155 17.95 7.19 -3.22
CA GLN A 155 17.69 5.76 -3.41
C GLN A 155 17.80 5.33 -4.87
N ALA A 156 17.47 6.22 -5.81
CA ALA A 156 17.70 6.00 -7.23
C ALA A 156 19.19 6.01 -7.62
N ALA A 157 20.05 6.78 -6.94
CA ALA A 157 21.44 6.96 -7.35
C ALA A 157 22.32 5.72 -7.10
N TYR A 158 22.35 5.19 -5.87
CA TYR A 158 23.17 4.01 -5.58
C TYR A 158 22.63 2.75 -6.26
N GLY A 159 21.30 2.59 -6.35
CA GLY A 159 20.67 1.45 -7.03
C GLY A 159 20.96 1.45 -8.52
N THR A 160 20.87 2.62 -9.16
CA THR A 160 21.26 2.79 -10.56
C THR A 160 22.74 2.49 -10.75
N ALA A 161 23.62 3.07 -9.93
CA ALA A 161 25.05 2.83 -10.02
C ALA A 161 25.40 1.33 -9.88
N ALA A 162 24.74 0.62 -8.97
CA ALA A 162 24.90 -0.83 -8.79
C ALA A 162 24.47 -1.63 -10.02
N ILE A 163 23.31 -1.31 -10.61
CA ILE A 163 22.79 -1.96 -11.84
C ILE A 163 23.76 -1.76 -13.00
N TYR A 164 24.20 -0.52 -13.24
CA TYR A 164 25.13 -0.22 -14.34
C TYR A 164 26.49 -0.91 -14.15
N ALA A 165 27.03 -0.89 -12.93
CA ALA A 165 28.29 -1.56 -12.65
C ALA A 165 28.21 -3.07 -12.86
N LEU A 166 27.13 -3.72 -12.41
CA LEU A 166 26.94 -5.15 -12.60
C LEU A 166 26.72 -5.51 -14.08
N ALA A 167 25.88 -4.73 -14.78
CA ALA A 167 25.64 -4.91 -16.20
C ALA A 167 26.96 -4.85 -16.99
N GLN A 168 27.81 -3.86 -16.68
CA GLN A 168 29.13 -3.71 -17.28
C GLN A 168 30.07 -4.89 -16.95
N LYS A 169 30.12 -5.32 -15.67
CA LYS A 169 30.99 -6.44 -15.24
C LYS A 169 30.63 -7.74 -15.96
N LEU A 170 29.33 -7.98 -16.19
CA LEU A 170 28.83 -9.21 -16.81
C LEU A 170 28.71 -9.11 -18.35
N GLY A 171 28.88 -7.92 -18.93
CA GLY A 171 28.70 -7.71 -20.37
C GLY A 171 27.24 -7.85 -20.84
N THR A 172 26.28 -7.55 -19.95
CA THR A 172 24.83 -7.63 -20.20
C THR A 172 24.21 -6.23 -20.34
N THR A 173 22.93 -6.14 -20.74
CA THR A 173 22.19 -4.86 -20.69
C THR A 173 21.58 -4.61 -19.32
N VAL A 174 21.39 -3.34 -18.96
CA VAL A 174 20.76 -2.94 -17.69
C VAL A 174 19.35 -3.51 -17.52
N ASP A 175 18.61 -3.70 -18.62
CA ASP A 175 17.25 -4.26 -18.60
C ASP A 175 17.22 -5.74 -18.18
N GLN A 176 18.36 -6.44 -18.24
CA GLN A 176 18.50 -7.82 -17.79
C GLN A 176 18.91 -7.93 -16.32
N VAL A 177 19.13 -6.80 -15.64
CA VAL A 177 19.53 -6.73 -14.24
C VAL A 177 18.33 -6.28 -13.42
N SER A 178 17.77 -7.19 -12.63
CA SER A 178 16.63 -6.92 -11.77
C SER A 178 17.10 -6.50 -10.38
N PHE A 179 16.53 -5.44 -9.84
CA PHE A 179 16.78 -5.03 -8.46
C PHE A 179 15.98 -5.90 -7.50
N VAL A 180 16.63 -6.51 -6.50
CA VAL A 180 15.95 -7.36 -5.52
C VAL A 180 15.77 -6.62 -4.20
N SER A 181 16.84 -6.08 -3.62
CA SER A 181 16.80 -5.40 -2.32
C SER A 181 18.01 -4.48 -2.12
N ALA A 182 17.90 -3.56 -1.16
CA ALA A 182 19.05 -2.84 -0.61
C ALA A 182 18.95 -2.75 0.91
N GLU A 183 20.09 -2.94 1.57
CA GLU A 183 20.25 -2.81 3.03
C GLU A 183 21.27 -1.71 3.30
N ALA A 184 20.94 -0.75 4.17
CA ALA A 184 21.91 0.25 4.62
C ALA A 184 22.96 -0.41 5.52
N VAL A 185 24.24 -0.19 5.23
CA VAL A 185 25.38 -0.81 5.92
C VAL A 185 26.48 0.22 6.14
N GLU A 186 27.13 0.18 7.31
CA GLU A 186 28.38 0.89 7.54
C GLU A 186 29.56 -0.03 7.20
N TRP A 187 30.33 0.32 6.18
CA TRP A 187 31.49 -0.43 5.74
C TRP A 187 32.74 -0.08 6.56
N THR A 188 33.66 -1.03 6.69
CA THR A 188 34.89 -0.87 7.49
C THR A 188 35.93 0.07 6.87
N ASP A 189 35.83 0.32 5.57
CA ASP A 189 36.79 1.07 4.78
C ASP A 189 36.16 1.67 3.51
N SER A 190 36.90 2.55 2.84
CA SER A 190 36.49 3.20 1.59
C SER A 190 36.39 2.25 0.38
N CYS A 191 36.80 0.99 0.51
CA CYS A 191 36.61 -0.05 -0.50
C CYS A 191 35.41 -0.96 -0.18
N LEU A 192 34.57 -0.53 0.76
CA LEU A 192 33.32 -1.18 1.11
C LEU A 192 33.55 -2.62 1.65
N GLY A 193 34.71 -2.83 2.29
CA GLY A 193 35.13 -4.12 2.82
C GLY A 193 35.44 -5.18 1.75
N LEU A 194 35.68 -4.76 0.50
CA LEU A 194 36.05 -5.61 -0.64
C LEU A 194 37.41 -5.23 -1.25
N GLY A 195 38.24 -4.51 -0.51
CA GLY A 195 39.59 -4.15 -0.93
C GLY A 195 40.48 -5.39 -1.14
N GLY A 196 41.23 -5.41 -2.24
CA GLY A 196 42.23 -6.44 -2.48
C GLY A 196 43.48 -6.29 -1.59
N PRO A 197 44.32 -7.34 -1.46
CA PRO A 197 45.51 -7.30 -0.60
C PRO A 197 46.57 -6.27 -1.02
N ALA A 198 46.53 -5.81 -2.27
CA ALA A 198 47.43 -4.78 -2.80
C ALA A 198 46.78 -3.39 -2.86
N GLU A 199 45.51 -3.25 -2.42
CA GLU A 199 44.75 -2.02 -2.51
C GLU A 199 44.83 -1.23 -1.20
N SER A 200 45.22 0.04 -1.30
CA SER A 200 45.31 0.94 -0.14
C SER A 200 43.95 1.61 0.12
N CYS A 201 43.05 0.89 0.76
CA CYS A 201 41.73 1.40 1.16
C CYS A 201 41.84 2.28 2.41
N LEU A 202 41.22 3.46 2.37
CA LEU A 202 41.19 4.35 3.53
C LEU A 202 40.37 3.69 4.65
N GLN A 203 40.98 3.54 5.82
CA GLN A 203 40.36 2.93 6.99
C GLN A 203 39.43 3.94 7.66
N ALA A 204 38.18 4.00 7.19
CA ALA A 204 37.14 4.87 7.71
C ALA A 204 35.78 4.18 7.56
N LEU A 205 34.94 4.29 8.60
CA LEU A 205 33.56 3.83 8.52
C LEU A 205 32.85 4.60 7.41
N THR A 206 32.41 3.87 6.39
CA THR A 206 31.83 4.43 5.18
C THR A 206 30.38 4.00 5.09
N PRO A 207 29.40 4.89 5.36
CA PRO A 207 28.00 4.60 5.15
C PRO A 207 27.72 4.26 3.69
N GLY A 208 26.83 3.30 3.47
CA GLY A 208 26.47 2.88 2.12
C GLY A 208 25.41 1.79 2.11
N TYR A 209 25.35 1.05 1.00
CA TYR A 209 24.30 0.06 0.77
C TYR A 209 24.86 -1.27 0.30
N ARG A 210 24.32 -2.37 0.84
CA ARG A 210 24.42 -3.71 0.27
C ARG A 210 23.20 -3.94 -0.61
N VAL A 211 23.41 -3.91 -1.92
CA VAL A 211 22.39 -4.11 -2.94
C VAL A 211 22.42 -5.57 -3.40
N THR A 212 21.27 -6.21 -3.46
CA THR A 212 21.09 -7.53 -4.10
C THR A 212 20.46 -7.32 -5.47
N LEU A 213 21.13 -7.82 -6.50
CA LEU A 213 20.66 -7.76 -7.89
C LEU A 213 20.55 -9.17 -8.46
N ASN A 214 19.54 -9.41 -9.29
CA ASN A 214 19.36 -10.68 -9.98
C ASN A 214 19.64 -10.53 -11.48
N VAL A 215 20.44 -11.43 -12.03
CA VAL A 215 20.64 -11.57 -13.48
C VAL A 215 20.36 -13.02 -13.86
N GLN A 216 19.31 -13.24 -14.66
CA GLN A 216 18.92 -14.55 -15.15
C GLN A 216 18.77 -15.62 -14.03
N GLY A 217 18.24 -15.22 -12.87
CA GLY A 217 18.02 -16.14 -11.74
C GLY A 217 19.23 -16.28 -10.80
N THR A 218 20.34 -15.59 -11.05
CA THR A 218 21.51 -15.57 -10.15
C THR A 218 21.55 -14.25 -9.38
N ASP A 219 21.65 -14.33 -8.06
CA ASP A 219 21.78 -13.15 -7.19
C ASP A 219 23.25 -12.73 -7.03
N TYR A 220 23.47 -11.42 -7.06
CA TYR A 220 24.76 -10.76 -6.93
C TYR A 220 24.69 -9.73 -5.81
N GLU A 221 25.68 -9.76 -4.91
CA GLU A 221 25.87 -8.73 -3.88
C GLU A 221 26.74 -7.59 -4.46
N VAL A 222 26.15 -6.41 -4.56
CA VAL A 222 26.82 -5.18 -4.97
C VAL A 222 26.83 -4.21 -3.80
N ARG A 223 28.00 -3.70 -3.43
CA ARG A 223 28.18 -2.75 -2.35
C ARG A 223 28.41 -1.37 -2.93
N THR A 224 27.77 -0.36 -2.35
CA THR A 224 27.99 1.04 -2.71
C THR A 224 28.32 1.88 -1.48
N ASP A 225 28.93 3.05 -1.68
CA ASP A 225 28.81 4.15 -0.71
C ASP A 225 27.39 4.77 -0.77
N GLU A 226 27.10 5.71 0.13
CA GLU A 226 25.78 6.34 0.26
C GLU A 226 25.28 7.00 -1.04
N THR A 227 26.21 7.53 -1.84
CA THR A 227 25.91 8.27 -3.08
C THR A 227 25.91 7.41 -4.35
N GLY A 228 26.45 6.19 -4.30
CA GLY A 228 26.73 5.37 -5.49
C GLY A 228 27.96 5.81 -6.28
N SER A 229 28.84 6.64 -5.70
CA SER A 229 30.09 7.09 -6.35
C SER A 229 31.15 6.00 -6.33
N VAL A 230 31.14 5.15 -5.30
CA VAL A 230 31.97 3.95 -5.21
C VAL A 230 31.05 2.74 -5.27
N VAL A 231 31.32 1.82 -6.19
CA VAL A 231 30.55 0.58 -6.37
C VAL A 231 31.51 -0.61 -6.47
N ARG A 232 31.25 -1.68 -5.71
CA ARG A 232 32.06 -2.91 -5.69
C ARG A 232 31.16 -4.13 -5.74
N ILE A 233 31.48 -5.08 -6.61
CA ILE A 233 30.71 -6.31 -6.76
C ILE A 233 31.47 -7.43 -6.05
N LYS A 234 30.84 -8.06 -5.07
CA LYS A 234 31.43 -9.22 -4.38
C LYS A 234 31.61 -10.35 -5.39
N GLU A 235 32.82 -10.89 -5.44
CA GLU A 235 33.16 -12.02 -6.31
C GLU A 235 32.61 -13.35 -5.78
#